data_AF-A0AB34IQ77-F1
#
_entry.id   AF-A0AB34IQ77-F1
#
_cell.length_a   1.000
_cell.length_b   1.000
_cell.length_c   1.000
_cell.angle_alpha   90.00
_cell.angle_beta   90.00
_cell.angle_gamma   90.00
#
_symmetry.space_group_name_H-M   'P 1'
#
loop_
_entity.id
_entity.type
_entity.pdbx_description
1 polymer ?
#
loop_
_entity_poly.entity_id
_entity_poly.type
_entity_poly.pdbx_seq_one_letter_code
_entity_poly.pdbx_strand_id
1 'polypeptide(L)'
;MSSEPPPTSPSPLAAPFSLLPPGATLSLQLPPSSRVSPMSGGLDLSSIRHALIRQEDTIIFALIERAQFAHNSACYDSEHPAYALLPTGGLAASGDSFLDFMLVETERLHARVRRYTSPDEHAFFPHRLPPPELPPLEFQNELHPVVVNLNDRIKQLYVHKVLPALCRAGDDQQHGSSVVADVAVLQAISKRVHYGMFVAEAKFRSQTEEYTRLIRAGDEASIMELLTNAAVEERVLKRVRKKASTFGREIVDDSGISDDAPLRVDPELIVTLYHDYVIPLTKEAEVEYLMQRLREGVIAFHGTANGIEQGLVSARFASSDQAFALTSLQYGRKGGESSLLRLAEPADVVAAVMSGKVQLGVIVVEHGDSGVQAAPISLLRTCPTHVQVVDEIIGKSNFQLVSSTSLQSVTKVRGRREAVRLCATWLRRKLARVVDIEEVDLAHGQPPWATTLGRTEHATTAYIATQDTPLAPGINVLLPVSDEICERTRCLVLSSRAGDTPPAGCEKTLLLFGLSDGAGSLAKVLNVFTHHGVNLTYIQSHADLESPSHYNFFCELQGHARDTSMAAALEQLKETCFFVRILGSFCPSKH
;
A
#
# COMPACT_ATOMS: atom_id res chain seq x y z
N MET A 1 78.56 -31.87 -3.69
CA MET A 1 77.98 -31.93 -5.05
C MET A 1 76.87 -32.97 -5.03
N SER A 2 75.63 -32.53 -4.88
CA SER A 2 74.44 -33.35 -5.04
C SER A 2 73.38 -32.45 -5.66
N SER A 3 72.93 -32.85 -6.85
CA SER A 3 72.16 -32.09 -7.83
C SER A 3 70.68 -31.98 -7.47
N GLU A 4 70.16 -30.75 -7.45
CA GLU A 4 68.73 -30.45 -7.41
C GLU A 4 68.02 -30.86 -8.72
N PRO A 5 66.76 -31.34 -8.66
CA PRO A 5 65.92 -31.51 -9.84
C PRO A 5 65.27 -30.18 -10.28
N PRO A 6 64.88 -30.02 -11.56
CA PRO A 6 64.43 -28.75 -12.12
C PRO A 6 63.00 -28.39 -11.69
N PRO A 7 62.62 -27.10 -11.73
CA PRO A 7 61.29 -26.64 -11.33
C PRO A 7 60.23 -27.05 -12.34
N THR A 8 59.17 -27.70 -11.85
CA THR A 8 57.94 -27.98 -12.59
C THR A 8 57.21 -26.67 -12.92
N SER A 9 56.74 -26.55 -14.16
CA SER A 9 55.98 -25.44 -14.70
C SER A 9 54.67 -25.16 -13.94
N PRO A 10 54.18 -23.91 -13.91
CA PRO A 10 52.91 -23.58 -13.25
C PRO A 10 51.73 -24.13 -14.06
N SER A 11 50.88 -24.93 -13.42
CA SER A 11 49.59 -25.32 -13.96
C SER A 11 48.67 -24.09 -14.10
N PRO A 12 47.91 -23.93 -15.19
CA PRO A 12 46.97 -22.81 -15.31
C PRO A 12 45.72 -23.11 -14.47
N LEU A 13 45.65 -22.53 -13.27
CA LEU A 13 44.40 -22.35 -12.54
C LEU A 13 43.63 -21.20 -13.20
N ALA A 14 42.90 -21.51 -14.27
CA ALA A 14 41.89 -20.63 -14.85
C ALA A 14 40.77 -21.49 -15.45
N ALA A 15 39.91 -22.03 -14.59
CA ALA A 15 38.56 -22.36 -15.03
C ALA A 15 37.80 -21.03 -15.13
N PRO A 16 37.30 -20.64 -16.32
CA PRO A 16 36.45 -19.46 -16.40
C PRO A 16 35.17 -19.74 -15.60
N PHE A 17 34.72 -18.76 -14.83
CA PHE A 17 33.36 -18.76 -14.29
C PHE A 17 32.41 -19.04 -15.45
N SER A 18 31.82 -20.24 -15.48
CA SER A 18 30.74 -20.54 -16.40
C SER A 18 29.57 -19.68 -15.98
N LEU A 19 29.34 -18.58 -16.71
CA LEU A 19 28.06 -17.89 -16.69
C LEU A 19 26.98 -18.94 -16.97
N LEU A 20 26.00 -19.03 -16.07
CA LEU A 20 24.81 -19.85 -16.28
C LEU A 20 24.17 -19.47 -17.63
N PRO A 21 23.68 -20.44 -18.41
CA PRO A 21 22.98 -20.13 -19.66
C PRO A 21 21.75 -19.25 -19.36
N PRO A 22 21.38 -18.34 -20.28
CA PRO A 22 20.17 -17.53 -20.12
C PRO A 22 18.97 -18.48 -20.05
N GLY A 23 18.27 -18.49 -18.91
CA GLY A 23 17.15 -19.40 -18.62
C GLY A 23 17.39 -20.42 -17.49
N ALA A 24 18.57 -20.44 -16.86
CA ALA A 24 18.76 -21.27 -15.67
C ALA A 24 18.14 -20.60 -14.42
N THR A 25 16.94 -21.04 -14.05
CA THR A 25 16.29 -20.64 -12.79
C THR A 25 17.01 -21.34 -11.63
N LEU A 26 17.79 -20.58 -10.84
CA LEU A 26 18.22 -21.02 -9.52
C LEU A 26 16.95 -21.14 -8.65
N SER A 27 16.39 -22.34 -8.59
CA SER A 27 15.33 -22.65 -7.64
C SER A 27 15.97 -22.70 -6.25
N LEU A 28 16.01 -21.55 -5.57
CA LEU A 28 16.31 -21.48 -4.15
C LEU A 28 15.23 -22.27 -3.42
N GLN A 29 15.47 -23.56 -3.22
CA GLN A 29 14.65 -24.43 -2.36
C GLN A 29 14.83 -23.96 -0.90
N LEU A 30 14.16 -22.88 -0.55
CA LEU A 30 13.97 -22.50 0.83
C LEU A 30 13.02 -23.53 1.48
N PRO A 31 13.30 -23.98 2.71
CA PRO A 31 12.44 -24.93 3.41
C PRO A 31 11.00 -24.38 3.54
N PRO A 32 9.98 -25.26 3.67
CA PRO A 32 8.59 -24.84 3.79
C PRO A 32 8.43 -23.77 4.87
N SER A 33 7.64 -22.74 4.55
CA SER A 33 7.47 -21.50 5.32
C SER A 33 7.03 -21.79 6.76
N SER A 34 7.99 -21.92 7.67
CA SER A 34 7.73 -21.70 9.09
C SER A 34 7.55 -20.21 9.29
N ARG A 35 6.52 -19.79 10.05
CA ARG A 35 6.33 -18.38 10.37
C ARG A 35 7.55 -17.87 11.11
N VAL A 36 8.23 -16.89 10.54
CA VAL A 36 9.44 -16.32 11.12
C VAL A 36 9.05 -15.14 11.99
N SER A 37 9.37 -15.18 13.27
CA SER A 37 9.24 -13.99 14.12
C SER A 37 10.40 -13.04 13.81
N PRO A 38 10.15 -11.75 13.51
CA PRO A 38 11.22 -10.75 13.38
C PRO A 38 11.99 -10.58 14.70
N MET A 39 11.40 -11.01 15.82
CA MET A 39 12.01 -11.10 17.13
C MET A 39 12.30 -12.56 17.52
N SER A 40 13.56 -12.83 17.91
CA SER A 40 13.95 -14.08 18.54
C SER A 40 13.39 -14.11 19.98
N GLY A 41 12.14 -14.54 20.16
CA GLY A 41 11.50 -14.68 21.49
C GLY A 41 10.16 -13.96 21.69
N GLY A 42 9.55 -13.42 20.64
CA GLY A 42 8.25 -12.73 20.70
C GLY A 42 8.29 -11.34 21.38
N LEU A 43 7.11 -10.76 21.65
CA LEU A 43 6.90 -9.47 22.35
C LEU A 43 7.26 -9.51 23.85
N ASP A 44 8.36 -10.17 24.23
CA ASP A 44 8.91 -10.06 25.56
C ASP A 44 9.69 -8.74 25.70
N LEU A 45 9.40 -7.98 26.77
CA LEU A 45 10.08 -6.71 27.09
C LEU A 45 11.60 -6.90 27.22
N SER A 46 12.07 -8.08 27.61
CA SER A 46 13.51 -8.37 27.70
C SER A 46 14.16 -8.44 26.30
N SER A 47 13.52 -9.12 25.35
CA SER A 47 13.94 -9.22 23.95
C SER A 47 13.91 -7.87 23.24
N ILE A 48 12.85 -7.08 23.47
CA ILE A 48 12.73 -5.71 22.97
C ILE A 48 13.88 -4.86 23.51
N ARG A 49 14.18 -4.94 24.81
CA ARG A 49 15.30 -4.21 25.42
C ARG A 49 16.64 -4.57 24.78
N HIS A 50 16.91 -5.85 24.53
CA HIS A 50 18.16 -6.26 23.86
C HIS A 50 18.25 -5.72 22.43
N ALA A 51 17.14 -5.77 21.67
CA ALA A 51 17.10 -5.22 20.32
C ALA A 51 17.38 -3.70 20.31
N LEU A 52 16.76 -2.95 21.23
CA LEU A 52 16.99 -1.51 21.39
C LEU A 52 18.44 -1.19 21.77
N ILE A 53 19.04 -1.95 22.70
CA ILE A 53 20.45 -1.76 23.10
C ILE A 53 21.40 -1.97 21.92
N ARG A 54 21.12 -2.95 21.05
CA ARG A 54 21.93 -3.19 19.85
C ARG A 54 21.74 -2.09 18.80
N GLN A 55 20.51 -1.61 18.61
CA GLN A 55 20.25 -0.49 17.70
C GLN A 55 20.93 0.80 18.19
N GLU A 56 21.08 0.99 19.50
CA GLU A 56 21.87 2.10 20.05
C GLU A 56 23.31 2.07 19.53
N ASP A 57 23.95 0.90 19.54
CA ASP A 57 25.31 0.74 19.04
C ASP A 57 25.39 1.11 17.56
N THR A 58 24.46 0.60 16.74
CA THR A 58 24.39 0.91 15.30
C THR A 58 24.28 2.40 15.03
N ILE A 59 23.43 3.12 15.77
CA ILE A 59 23.28 4.57 15.61
C ILE A 59 24.56 5.31 16.00
N ILE A 60 25.18 4.94 17.13
CA ILE A 60 26.41 5.60 17.59
C ILE A 60 27.53 5.41 16.57
N PHE A 61 27.75 4.20 16.06
CA PHE A 61 28.75 3.95 15.03
C PHE A 61 28.45 4.71 13.73
N ALA A 62 27.20 4.70 13.26
CA ALA A 62 26.84 5.43 12.04
C ALA A 62 27.08 6.95 12.17
N LEU A 63 26.78 7.54 13.35
CA LEU A 63 27.06 8.95 13.63
C LEU A 63 28.56 9.25 13.68
N ILE A 64 29.36 8.37 14.29
CA ILE A 64 30.83 8.52 14.32
C ILE A 64 31.41 8.46 12.90
N GLU A 65 30.93 7.54 12.06
CA GLU A 65 31.35 7.46 10.65
C GLU A 65 30.93 8.71 9.86
N ARG A 66 29.70 9.21 10.08
CA ARG A 66 29.26 10.44 9.39
C ARG A 66 30.07 11.67 9.80
N ALA A 67 30.46 11.77 11.05
CA ALA A 67 31.17 12.94 11.58
C ALA A 67 32.59 13.13 11.02
N GLN A 68 33.15 12.11 10.34
CA GLN A 68 34.45 12.21 9.68
C GLN A 68 34.44 13.20 8.51
N PHE A 69 33.28 13.44 7.90
CA PHE A 69 33.12 14.32 6.75
C PHE A 69 32.58 15.70 7.16
N ALA A 70 32.89 16.72 6.36
CA ALA A 70 32.29 18.04 6.50
C ALA A 70 30.77 17.99 6.30
N HIS A 71 30.10 19.10 6.62
CA HIS A 71 28.67 19.22 6.45
C HIS A 71 28.25 18.97 5.00
N ASN A 72 29.02 19.43 4.00
CA ASN A 72 28.75 19.15 2.58
C ASN A 72 27.32 19.54 2.17
N SER A 73 26.90 20.77 2.50
CA SER A 73 25.50 21.25 2.39
C SER A 73 24.88 21.08 1.01
N ALA A 74 25.69 21.09 -0.05
CA ALA A 74 25.26 20.85 -1.42
C ALA A 74 24.47 19.53 -1.56
N CYS A 75 24.82 18.49 -0.79
CA CYS A 75 24.19 17.16 -0.89
C CYS A 75 22.70 17.16 -0.51
N TYR A 76 22.24 18.17 0.23
CA TYR A 76 20.90 18.25 0.79
C TYR A 76 20.04 19.35 0.16
N ASP A 77 20.62 20.08 -0.81
CA ASP A 77 19.94 21.11 -1.57
C ASP A 77 19.44 20.52 -2.90
N SER A 78 18.12 20.46 -3.05
CA SER A 78 17.44 19.95 -4.25
C SER A 78 17.69 20.79 -5.49
N GLU A 79 18.08 22.05 -5.33
CA GLU A 79 18.32 22.99 -6.44
C GLU A 79 19.81 23.11 -6.78
N HIS A 80 20.68 22.35 -6.11
CA HIS A 80 22.11 22.49 -6.27
C HIS A 80 22.57 22.03 -7.68
N PRO A 81 23.26 22.90 -8.45
CA PRO A 81 23.55 22.64 -9.87
C PRO A 81 24.48 21.44 -10.10
N ALA A 82 25.31 21.08 -9.12
CA ALA A 82 26.26 19.97 -9.23
C ALA A 82 25.59 18.60 -9.43
N TYR A 83 24.33 18.43 -9.00
CA TYR A 83 23.63 17.15 -9.07
C TYR A 83 22.46 17.15 -10.05
N ALA A 84 22.16 18.29 -10.68
CA ALA A 84 21.06 18.44 -11.64
C ALA A 84 21.11 17.44 -12.81
N LEU A 85 22.31 16.91 -13.12
CA LEU A 85 22.59 16.02 -14.25
C LEU A 85 22.68 14.53 -13.90
N LEU A 86 22.36 14.11 -12.66
CA LEU A 86 22.41 12.68 -12.31
C LEU A 86 21.46 11.83 -13.18
N PRO A 87 21.89 10.63 -13.65
CA PRO A 87 21.29 9.92 -14.78
C PRO A 87 20.08 9.08 -14.39
N THR A 88 18.98 9.73 -14.00
CA THR A 88 17.63 9.12 -13.90
C THR A 88 16.53 10.14 -14.21
N GLY A 89 16.68 10.88 -15.31
CA GLY A 89 15.69 11.89 -15.75
C GLY A 89 15.86 13.28 -15.14
N GLY A 90 16.97 13.52 -14.41
CA GLY A 90 17.34 14.79 -13.80
C GLY A 90 16.66 15.01 -12.44
N LEU A 91 17.46 15.21 -11.39
CA LEU A 91 16.95 15.57 -10.04
C LEU A 91 16.10 16.85 -10.05
N ALA A 92 16.32 17.71 -11.05
CA ALA A 92 15.56 18.94 -11.25
C ALA A 92 14.08 18.71 -11.62
N ALA A 93 13.72 17.54 -12.17
CA ALA A 93 12.33 17.22 -12.52
C ALA A 93 11.53 16.65 -11.33
N SER A 94 12.21 16.08 -10.33
CA SER A 94 11.58 15.51 -9.13
C SER A 94 11.69 16.39 -7.88
N GLY A 95 12.57 17.40 -7.88
CA GLY A 95 12.84 18.24 -6.70
C GLY A 95 13.59 17.50 -5.59
N ASP A 96 14.32 16.43 -5.95
CA ASP A 96 15.07 15.59 -5.01
C ASP A 96 16.49 16.15 -4.76
N SER A 97 16.97 16.08 -3.52
CA SER A 97 18.39 16.29 -3.19
C SER A 97 19.26 15.08 -3.56
N PHE A 98 20.60 15.22 -3.49
CA PHE A 98 21.49 14.07 -3.69
C PHE A 98 21.30 12.99 -2.61
N LEU A 99 20.98 13.40 -1.37
CA LEU A 99 20.55 12.49 -0.31
C LEU A 99 19.29 11.72 -0.68
N ASP A 100 18.26 12.41 -1.18
CA ASP A 100 16.99 11.77 -1.56
C ASP A 100 17.20 10.73 -2.66
N PHE A 101 18.01 11.07 -3.67
CA PHE A 101 18.40 10.14 -4.75
C PHE A 101 19.02 8.86 -4.20
N MET A 102 20.07 9.00 -3.39
CA MET A 102 20.79 7.84 -2.85
C MET A 102 19.90 7.00 -1.94
N LEU A 103 19.03 7.65 -1.18
CA LEU A 103 18.11 6.98 -0.30
C LEU A 103 17.10 6.18 -1.13
N VAL A 104 16.41 6.80 -2.10
CA VAL A 104 15.45 6.13 -3.01
C VAL A 104 16.09 4.93 -3.70
N GLU A 105 17.26 5.08 -4.31
CA GLU A 105 17.89 3.97 -5.04
C GLU A 105 18.30 2.82 -4.11
N THR A 106 18.75 3.15 -2.89
CA THR A 106 19.03 2.15 -1.86
C THR A 106 17.74 1.43 -1.43
N GLU A 107 16.64 2.16 -1.21
CA GLU A 107 15.36 1.55 -0.83
C GLU A 107 14.81 0.68 -1.97
N ARG A 108 14.95 1.12 -3.22
CA ARG A 108 14.54 0.33 -4.39
C ARG A 108 15.29 -0.99 -4.47
N LEU A 109 16.61 -0.96 -4.30
CA LEU A 109 17.42 -2.17 -4.25
C LEU A 109 16.98 -3.11 -3.12
N HIS A 110 16.77 -2.57 -1.92
CA HIS A 110 16.37 -3.37 -0.77
C HIS A 110 14.92 -3.90 -0.84
N ALA A 111 14.02 -3.16 -1.48
CA ALA A 111 12.63 -3.58 -1.69
C ALA A 111 12.54 -4.84 -2.56
N ARG A 112 13.37 -4.94 -3.61
CA ARG A 112 13.47 -6.13 -4.47
C ARG A 112 13.78 -7.40 -3.67
N VAL A 113 14.52 -7.28 -2.57
CA VAL A 113 14.86 -8.39 -1.67
C VAL A 113 14.00 -8.46 -0.40
N ARG A 114 12.80 -7.87 -0.42
CA ARG A 114 11.77 -7.94 0.66
C ARG A 114 12.10 -7.20 1.95
N ARG A 115 13.03 -6.25 1.97
CA ARG A 115 13.36 -5.51 3.22
C ARG A 115 12.12 -4.87 3.85
N TYR A 116 11.35 -4.13 3.06
CA TYR A 116 10.19 -3.35 3.53
C TYR A 116 8.89 -4.15 3.64
N THR A 117 8.94 -5.48 3.48
CA THR A 117 7.82 -6.34 3.92
C THR A 117 7.94 -6.73 5.39
N SER A 118 9.11 -6.50 6.01
CA SER A 118 9.34 -6.74 7.43
C SER A 118 8.63 -5.68 8.29
N PRO A 119 7.96 -6.05 9.38
CA PRO A 119 7.20 -5.10 10.20
C PRO A 119 8.06 -4.08 10.97
N ASP A 120 9.37 -4.29 11.04
CA ASP A 120 10.34 -3.39 11.68
C ASP A 120 11.12 -2.49 10.69
N GLU A 121 10.84 -2.58 9.38
CA GLU A 121 11.53 -1.81 8.33
C GLU A 121 10.57 -0.81 7.68
N HIS A 122 10.92 0.48 7.72
CA HIS A 122 10.07 1.57 7.25
C HIS A 122 10.79 2.35 6.16
N ALA A 123 10.18 2.47 4.98
CA ALA A 123 10.75 3.21 3.87
C ALA A 123 10.50 4.71 4.02
N PHE A 124 11.46 5.54 3.61
CA PHE A 124 11.28 6.99 3.50
C PHE A 124 10.46 7.35 2.26
N PHE A 125 10.57 6.57 1.18
CA PHE A 125 9.86 6.77 -0.07
C PHE A 125 9.01 5.55 -0.45
N PRO A 126 7.99 5.18 0.36
CA PRO A 126 7.21 3.96 0.16
C PRO A 126 6.51 3.90 -1.21
N HIS A 127 6.16 5.05 -1.78
CA HIS A 127 5.49 5.17 -3.07
C HIS A 127 6.41 4.92 -4.28
N ARG A 128 7.74 4.85 -4.09
CA ARG A 128 8.74 4.67 -5.16
C ARG A 128 9.37 3.27 -5.18
N LEU A 129 8.92 2.37 -4.31
CA LEU A 129 9.48 1.04 -4.16
C LEU A 129 8.98 0.09 -5.25
N PRO A 130 9.87 -0.69 -5.89
CA PRO A 130 9.48 -1.78 -6.77
C PRO A 130 8.86 -2.94 -5.96
N PRO A 131 8.11 -3.81 -6.63
CA PRO A 131 7.66 -5.06 -6.02
C PRO A 131 8.86 -5.96 -5.62
N PRO A 132 8.74 -6.79 -4.57
CA PRO A 132 9.77 -7.77 -4.25
C PRO A 132 9.91 -8.85 -5.32
N GLU A 133 11.14 -9.26 -5.60
CA GLU A 133 11.48 -10.33 -6.55
C GLU A 133 11.59 -11.71 -5.87
N LEU A 134 11.82 -11.72 -4.55
CA LEU A 134 11.85 -12.94 -3.76
C LEU A 134 10.42 -13.37 -3.36
N PRO A 135 10.15 -14.69 -3.20
CA PRO A 135 8.84 -15.19 -2.74
C PRO A 135 8.40 -14.55 -1.42
N PRO A 136 7.11 -14.36 -1.11
CA PRO A 136 6.68 -13.76 0.15
C PRO A 136 7.22 -14.49 1.39
N LEU A 137 7.55 -13.75 2.45
CA LEU A 137 7.91 -14.29 3.77
C LEU A 137 6.79 -13.97 4.76
N GLU A 138 6.21 -14.99 5.39
CA GLU A 138 5.18 -14.81 6.41
C GLU A 138 5.82 -14.53 7.77
N PHE A 139 5.54 -13.34 8.31
CA PHE A 139 5.98 -12.94 9.64
C PHE A 139 4.90 -13.28 10.68
N GLN A 140 5.31 -13.69 11.87
CA GLN A 140 4.39 -13.62 13.01
C GLN A 140 4.18 -12.14 13.35
N ASN A 141 3.10 -11.56 12.83
CA ASN A 141 2.81 -10.15 13.09
C ASN A 141 2.24 -10.01 14.50
N GLU A 142 3.08 -9.55 15.43
CA GLU A 142 2.68 -9.30 16.81
C GLU A 142 2.07 -7.91 17.00
N LEU A 143 2.23 -7.02 16.01
CA LEU A 143 1.69 -5.66 16.03
C LEU A 143 0.25 -5.63 15.51
N HIS A 144 -0.54 -4.71 16.06
CA HIS A 144 -1.83 -4.36 15.51
C HIS A 144 -1.67 -3.68 14.14
N PRO A 145 -2.54 -3.96 13.17
CA PRO A 145 -2.47 -3.38 11.84
C PRO A 145 -2.77 -1.86 11.86
N VAL A 146 -1.74 -1.05 12.12
CA VAL A 146 -1.79 0.42 12.08
C VAL A 146 -0.81 0.98 11.06
N VAL A 147 -0.89 2.27 10.76
CA VAL A 147 0.02 2.91 9.82
C VAL A 147 0.67 4.12 10.47
N VAL A 148 1.94 3.90 10.82
CA VAL A 148 2.80 4.84 11.53
C VAL A 148 4.11 4.87 10.75
N ASN A 149 4.44 6.04 10.20
CA ASN A 149 5.71 6.25 9.52
C ASN A 149 6.16 7.70 9.71
N LEU A 150 7.12 7.90 10.60
CA LEU A 150 7.68 9.21 10.97
C LEU A 150 8.92 9.58 10.15
N ASN A 151 9.23 8.85 9.07
CA ASN A 151 10.46 9.02 8.30
C ASN A 151 10.65 10.44 7.73
N ASP A 152 9.57 11.11 7.29
CA ASP A 152 9.66 12.50 6.83
C ASP A 152 10.18 13.43 7.93
N ARG A 153 9.66 13.25 9.15
CA ARG A 153 10.07 14.04 10.31
C ARG A 153 11.49 13.69 10.77
N ILE A 154 11.85 12.40 10.75
CA ILE A 154 13.21 11.92 11.02
C ILE A 154 14.20 12.56 10.04
N LYS A 155 13.91 12.54 8.74
CA LYS A 155 14.77 13.12 7.70
C LYS A 155 14.93 14.63 7.90
N GLN A 156 13.84 15.35 8.13
CA GLN A 156 13.88 16.80 8.36
C GLN A 156 14.73 17.16 9.59
N LEU A 157 14.53 16.49 10.72
CA LEU A 157 15.31 16.74 11.94
C LEU A 157 16.78 16.38 11.75
N TYR A 158 17.06 15.28 11.04
CA TYR A 158 18.42 14.89 10.73
C TYR A 158 19.14 15.97 9.91
N VAL A 159 18.55 16.41 8.80
CA VAL A 159 19.16 17.39 7.91
C VAL A 159 19.29 18.77 8.56
N HIS A 160 18.26 19.24 9.27
CA HIS A 160 18.23 20.62 9.77
C HIS A 160 18.78 20.81 11.19
N LYS A 161 18.91 19.74 11.98
CA LYS A 161 19.35 19.83 13.39
C LYS A 161 20.56 18.98 13.69
N VAL A 162 20.57 17.72 13.24
CA VAL A 162 21.65 16.79 13.56
C VAL A 162 22.91 17.10 12.76
N LEU A 163 22.82 17.20 11.43
CA LEU A 163 23.99 17.42 10.58
C LEU A 163 24.77 18.70 10.91
N PRO A 164 24.14 19.87 11.12
CA PRO A 164 24.86 21.10 11.47
C PRO A 164 25.55 21.03 12.84
N ALA A 165 25.03 20.24 13.77
CA ALA A 165 25.61 20.07 15.10
C ALA A 165 26.74 19.02 15.11
N LEU A 166 26.60 17.96 14.30
CA LEU A 166 27.52 16.83 14.25
C LEU A 166 28.78 17.11 13.42
N CYS A 167 28.63 17.80 12.28
CA CYS A 167 29.68 17.90 11.27
C CYS A 167 30.35 19.28 11.30
N ARG A 168 31.65 19.31 11.00
CA ARG A 168 32.36 20.58 10.77
C ARG A 168 31.76 21.33 9.57
N ALA A 169 31.63 22.65 9.68
CA ALA A 169 31.17 23.47 8.57
C ALA A 169 32.14 23.41 7.38
N GLY A 170 31.59 23.53 6.16
CA GLY A 170 32.35 23.56 4.92
C GLY A 170 32.05 22.39 3.98
N ASP A 171 32.88 22.30 2.94
CA ASP A 171 32.79 21.29 1.89
C ASP A 171 34.17 20.63 1.72
N ASP A 172 34.25 19.32 1.93
CA ASP A 172 35.47 18.53 1.75
C ASP A 172 35.45 17.66 0.49
N GLN A 173 34.48 17.88 -0.39
CA GLN A 173 34.27 17.20 -1.67
C GLN A 173 33.98 15.69 -1.55
N GLN A 174 33.81 15.15 -0.35
CA GLN A 174 33.48 13.74 -0.11
C GLN A 174 31.96 13.50 -0.10
N HIS A 175 31.26 14.02 -1.11
CA HIS A 175 29.79 14.03 -1.17
C HIS A 175 29.19 12.64 -1.16
N GLY A 176 29.72 11.72 -1.97
CA GLY A 176 29.24 10.34 -2.05
C GLY A 176 29.38 9.59 -0.72
N SER A 177 30.55 9.66 -0.08
CA SER A 177 30.78 9.03 1.23
C SER A 177 29.88 9.64 2.32
N SER A 178 29.67 10.96 2.28
CA SER A 178 28.77 11.65 3.22
C SER A 178 27.35 11.12 3.11
N VAL A 179 26.81 11.07 1.89
CA VAL A 179 25.43 10.61 1.67
C VAL A 179 25.25 9.12 1.94
N VAL A 180 26.24 8.27 1.65
CA VAL A 180 26.19 6.85 2.03
C VAL A 180 26.15 6.69 3.56
N ALA A 181 26.94 7.48 4.29
CA ALA A 181 26.89 7.51 5.75
C ALA A 181 25.54 8.07 6.26
N ASP A 182 24.99 9.10 5.61
CA ASP A 182 23.67 9.64 5.93
C ASP A 182 22.55 8.60 5.81
N VAL A 183 22.55 7.81 4.72
CA VAL A 183 21.58 6.73 4.51
C VAL A 183 21.68 5.69 5.64
N ALA A 184 22.90 5.34 6.07
CA ALA A 184 23.10 4.42 7.19
C ALA A 184 22.55 4.97 8.51
N VAL A 185 22.81 6.25 8.80
CA VAL A 185 22.27 6.93 10.01
C VAL A 185 20.75 6.99 9.97
N LEU A 186 20.17 7.44 8.86
CA LEU A 186 18.72 7.59 8.70
C LEU A 186 17.99 6.25 8.83
N GLN A 187 18.51 5.17 8.22
CA GLN A 187 17.92 3.84 8.37
C GLN A 187 18.03 3.31 9.81
N ALA A 188 19.16 3.56 10.49
CA ALA A 188 19.34 3.14 11.87
C ALA A 188 18.39 3.90 12.83
N ILE A 189 18.25 5.22 12.67
CA ILE A 189 17.31 6.04 13.45
C ILE A 189 15.87 5.64 13.14
N SER A 190 15.51 5.49 11.86
CA SER A 190 14.18 5.03 11.43
C SER A 190 13.80 3.73 12.12
N LYS A 191 14.67 2.71 12.05
CA LYS A 191 14.43 1.43 12.70
C LYS A 191 14.26 1.58 14.21
N ARG A 192 15.10 2.40 14.87
CA ARG A 192 15.05 2.63 16.32
C ARG A 192 13.79 3.34 16.80
N VAL A 193 13.36 4.36 16.06
CA VAL A 193 12.16 5.15 16.37
C VAL A 193 10.92 4.30 16.19
N HIS A 194 10.78 3.63 15.04
CA HIS A 194 9.61 2.80 14.74
C HIS A 194 9.57 1.51 15.57
N TYR A 195 10.70 1.08 16.15
CA TYR A 195 10.69 0.02 17.17
C TYR A 195 9.83 0.38 18.40
N GLY A 196 9.53 1.67 18.60
CA GLY A 196 8.54 2.15 19.55
C GLY A 196 7.19 1.45 19.42
N MET A 197 6.76 1.04 18.22
CA MET A 197 5.50 0.30 18.05
C MET A 197 5.47 -1.04 18.81
N PHE A 198 6.60 -1.78 18.82
CA PHE A 198 6.72 -3.02 19.58
C PHE A 198 6.72 -2.75 21.10
N VAL A 199 7.36 -1.65 21.52
CA VAL A 199 7.32 -1.19 22.92
C VAL A 199 5.89 -0.85 23.33
N ALA A 200 5.17 -0.10 22.50
CA ALA A 200 3.79 0.31 22.72
C ALA A 200 2.86 -0.90 22.79
N GLU A 201 3.00 -1.88 21.90
CA GLU A 201 2.19 -3.11 21.95
C GLU A 201 2.46 -3.93 23.22
N ALA A 202 3.73 -4.07 23.62
CA ALA A 202 4.08 -4.76 24.86
C ALA A 202 3.49 -4.04 26.10
N LYS A 203 3.57 -2.71 26.14
CA LYS A 203 2.96 -1.89 27.21
C LYS A 203 1.43 -1.98 27.20
N PHE A 204 0.80 -1.88 26.03
CA PHE A 204 -0.65 -2.02 25.86
C PHE A 204 -1.13 -3.36 26.44
N ARG A 205 -0.49 -4.47 26.08
CA ARG A 205 -0.85 -5.81 26.59
C ARG A 205 -0.67 -5.92 28.10
N SER A 206 0.29 -5.20 28.68
CA SER A 206 0.54 -5.22 30.13
C SER A 206 -0.49 -4.41 30.93
N GLN A 207 -1.08 -3.37 30.33
CA GLN A 207 -2.02 -2.45 30.99
C GLN A 207 -3.22 -2.11 30.09
N THR A 208 -3.85 -3.15 29.52
CA THR A 208 -4.86 -3.02 28.47
C THR A 208 -6.01 -2.09 28.86
N GLU A 209 -6.52 -2.19 30.08
CA GLU A 209 -7.69 -1.41 30.54
C GLU A 209 -7.42 0.09 30.56
N GLU A 210 -6.26 0.49 31.08
CA GLU A 210 -5.88 1.89 31.22
C GLU A 210 -5.61 2.54 29.86
N TYR A 211 -4.78 1.91 29.02
CA TYR A 211 -4.56 2.40 27.66
C TYR A 211 -5.86 2.43 26.86
N THR A 212 -6.73 1.43 26.99
CA THR A 212 -8.02 1.41 26.29
C THR A 212 -8.89 2.61 26.67
N ARG A 213 -8.94 2.94 27.97
CA ARG A 213 -9.66 4.12 28.45
C ARG A 213 -9.11 5.41 27.84
N LEU A 214 -7.79 5.59 27.86
CA LEU A 214 -7.14 6.80 27.33
C LEU A 214 -7.28 6.93 25.81
N ILE A 215 -7.11 5.83 25.06
CA ILE A 215 -7.27 5.81 23.59
C ILE A 215 -8.71 6.17 23.20
N ARG A 216 -9.72 5.63 23.89
CA ARG A 216 -11.13 5.96 23.63
C ARG A 216 -11.47 7.41 23.96
N ALA A 217 -10.77 8.01 24.92
CA ALA A 217 -10.93 9.42 25.25
C ALA A 217 -10.20 10.35 24.26
N GLY A 218 -9.35 9.81 23.39
CA GLY A 218 -8.51 10.60 22.49
C GLY A 218 -7.42 11.40 23.21
N ASP A 219 -7.05 10.99 24.43
CA ASP A 219 -6.16 11.76 25.32
C ASP A 219 -4.68 11.42 25.08
N GLU A 220 -4.12 11.97 24.00
CA GLU A 220 -2.72 11.79 23.63
C GLU A 220 -1.75 12.26 24.72
N ALA A 221 -2.09 13.34 25.43
CA ALA A 221 -1.24 13.92 26.47
C ALA A 221 -1.07 12.96 27.66
N SER A 222 -2.17 12.38 28.15
CA SER A 222 -2.12 11.39 29.23
C SER A 222 -1.43 10.09 28.79
N ILE A 223 -1.57 9.67 27.53
CA ILE A 223 -0.81 8.53 26.99
C ILE A 223 0.69 8.85 27.01
N MET A 224 1.08 10.03 26.53
CA MET A 224 2.48 10.47 26.51
C MET A 224 3.10 10.53 27.91
N GLU A 225 2.35 10.99 28.90
CA GLU A 225 2.76 11.00 30.30
C GLU A 225 2.94 9.57 30.84
N LEU A 226 1.97 8.69 30.59
CA LEU A 226 2.02 7.28 31.02
C LEU A 226 3.19 6.50 30.37
N LEU A 227 3.56 6.84 29.14
CA LEU A 227 4.69 6.22 28.45
C LEU A 227 6.05 6.72 28.97
N THR A 228 6.08 7.87 29.63
CA THR A 228 7.31 8.53 30.07
C THR A 228 7.84 7.91 31.36
N ASN A 229 9.11 7.51 31.35
CA ASN A 229 9.79 7.03 32.54
C ASN A 229 11.17 7.69 32.62
N ALA A 230 11.21 8.80 33.36
CA ALA A 230 12.42 9.62 33.50
C ALA A 230 13.65 8.80 33.98
N ALA A 231 13.44 7.86 34.90
CA ALA A 231 14.53 7.01 35.40
C ALA A 231 15.05 6.02 34.34
N VAL A 232 14.23 5.58 33.38
CA VAL A 232 14.67 4.76 32.25
C VAL A 232 15.40 5.62 31.22
N GLU A 233 14.88 6.80 30.91
CA GLU A 233 15.49 7.74 29.97
C GLU A 233 16.88 8.17 30.44
N GLU A 234 17.04 8.53 31.73
CA GLU A 234 18.33 8.86 32.31
C GLU A 234 19.33 7.69 32.20
N ARG A 235 18.86 6.45 32.38
CA ARG A 235 19.69 5.24 32.22
C ARG A 235 20.09 5.01 30.76
N VAL A 236 19.22 5.30 29.81
CA VAL A 236 19.54 5.25 28.36
C VAL A 236 20.62 6.28 28.05
N LEU A 237 20.44 7.54 28.47
CA LEU A 237 21.40 8.62 28.21
C LEU A 237 22.77 8.37 28.86
N LYS A 238 22.82 7.87 30.10
CA LYS A 238 24.07 7.44 30.75
C LYS A 238 24.78 6.34 29.96
N ARG A 239 24.03 5.37 29.42
CA ARG A 239 24.59 4.29 28.60
C ARG A 239 25.09 4.79 27.24
N VAL A 240 24.32 5.64 26.57
CA VAL A 240 24.70 6.28 25.29
C VAL A 240 25.98 7.08 25.48
N ARG A 241 26.07 7.93 26.53
CA ARG A 241 27.30 8.67 26.87
C ARG A 241 28.51 7.76 27.01
N LYS A 242 28.38 6.68 27.80
CA LYS A 242 29.46 5.73 28.04
C LYS A 242 29.90 5.05 26.74
N LYS A 243 28.95 4.59 25.92
CA LYS A 243 29.22 3.95 24.61
C LYS A 243 29.88 4.91 23.63
N ALA A 244 29.34 6.12 23.47
CA ALA A 244 29.92 7.16 22.62
C ALA A 244 31.36 7.52 23.05
N SER A 245 31.60 7.66 24.37
CA SER A 245 32.95 7.89 24.91
C SER A 245 33.90 6.72 24.68
N THR A 246 33.39 5.49 24.57
CA THR A 246 34.20 4.29 24.35
C THR A 246 34.52 4.12 22.87
N PHE A 247 33.52 4.24 21.98
CA PHE A 247 33.67 4.03 20.54
C PHE A 247 34.30 5.23 19.81
N GLY A 248 34.17 6.44 20.37
CA GLY A 248 34.73 7.66 19.79
C GLY A 248 36.22 7.87 20.05
N ARG A 249 36.88 7.03 20.86
CA ARG A 249 38.31 7.15 21.16
C ARG A 249 39.18 6.50 20.09
N GLU A 250 40.27 7.16 19.76
CA GLU A 250 41.32 6.58 18.92
C GLU A 250 42.23 5.67 19.78
N ILE A 251 42.29 4.38 19.44
CA ILE A 251 43.20 3.42 20.10
C ILE A 251 44.48 3.42 19.27
N VAL A 252 45.51 4.11 19.77
CA VAL A 252 46.78 4.30 19.04
C VAL A 252 47.79 3.19 19.35
N ASP A 253 47.76 2.61 20.56
CA ASP A 253 48.73 1.61 21.03
C ASP A 253 48.08 0.43 21.80
N ASP A 254 48.78 -0.71 21.91
CA ASP A 254 48.40 -1.93 22.66
C ASP A 254 48.24 -1.73 24.19
N SER A 255 48.51 -0.53 24.71
CA SER A 255 48.54 -0.20 26.14
C SER A 255 47.16 0.10 26.77
N GLY A 256 46.08 -0.16 26.05
CA GLY A 256 44.71 0.02 26.53
C GLY A 256 44.17 1.43 26.36
N ILE A 257 42.91 1.63 26.74
CA ILE A 257 42.17 2.87 26.51
C ILE A 257 42.70 3.97 27.46
N SER A 258 43.49 4.92 26.96
CA SER A 258 43.85 6.14 27.69
C SER A 258 42.64 7.10 27.75
N ASP A 259 42.42 7.74 28.91
CA ASP A 259 41.36 8.74 29.09
C ASP A 259 41.64 10.07 28.36
N ASP A 260 42.89 10.31 27.95
CA ASP A 260 43.34 11.56 27.31
C ASP A 260 43.42 11.48 25.77
N ALA A 261 42.96 10.39 25.16
CA ALA A 261 42.98 10.23 23.70
C ALA A 261 41.99 11.19 23.01
N PRO A 262 42.32 11.76 21.84
CA PRO A 262 41.42 12.63 21.10
C PRO A 262 40.14 11.88 20.70
N LEU A 263 38.99 12.54 20.87
CA LEU A 263 37.68 11.99 20.55
C LEU A 263 37.30 12.36 19.11
N ARG A 264 36.87 11.37 18.32
CA ARG A 264 36.36 11.56 16.95
C ARG A 264 35.07 12.39 16.92
N VAL A 265 34.23 12.24 17.95
CA VAL A 265 32.97 12.96 18.14
C VAL A 265 32.80 13.23 19.62
N ASP A 266 32.31 14.43 19.95
CA ASP A 266 31.92 14.77 21.33
C ASP A 266 30.74 13.89 21.79
N PRO A 267 30.91 13.05 22.83
CA PRO A 267 29.84 12.22 23.38
C PRO A 267 28.60 13.01 23.79
N GLU A 268 28.73 14.27 24.23
CA GLU A 268 27.58 15.09 24.62
C GLU A 268 26.70 15.46 23.43
N LEU A 269 27.23 15.58 22.21
CA LEU A 269 26.43 15.80 21.00
C LEU A 269 25.51 14.61 20.72
N ILE A 270 26.04 13.38 20.87
CA ILE A 270 25.25 12.15 20.68
C ILE A 270 24.20 12.01 21.78
N VAL A 271 24.53 12.35 23.02
CA VAL A 271 23.57 12.34 24.14
C VAL A 271 22.45 13.35 23.90
N THR A 272 22.79 14.57 23.47
CA THR A 272 21.83 15.63 23.13
C THR A 272 20.92 15.17 22.00
N LEU A 273 21.47 14.54 20.96
CA LEU A 273 20.67 13.96 19.87
C LEU A 273 19.66 12.92 20.35
N TYR A 274 20.08 12.06 21.28
CA TYR A 274 19.18 11.05 21.86
C TYR A 274 18.07 11.69 22.71
N HIS A 275 18.44 12.66 23.55
CA HIS A 275 17.52 13.35 24.45
C HIS A 275 16.49 14.20 23.68
N ASP A 276 16.94 14.99 22.71
CA ASP A 276 16.11 15.98 22.04
C ASP A 276 15.33 15.42 20.84
N TYR A 277 15.80 14.32 20.23
CA TYR A 277 15.21 13.80 18.98
C TYR A 277 14.83 12.32 19.07
N VAL A 278 15.77 11.41 19.32
CA VAL A 278 15.50 9.96 19.20
C VAL A 278 14.46 9.47 20.22
N ILE A 279 14.60 9.85 21.49
CA ILE A 279 13.65 9.47 22.55
C ILE A 279 12.27 10.11 22.29
N PRO A 280 12.16 11.43 22.05
CA PRO A 280 10.87 12.06 21.74
C PRO A 280 10.16 11.45 20.52
N LEU A 281 10.87 11.22 19.41
CA LEU A 281 10.29 10.60 18.21
C LEU A 281 9.85 9.16 18.45
N THR A 282 10.61 8.40 19.26
CA THR A 282 10.18 7.04 19.65
C THR A 282 8.86 7.10 20.40
N LYS A 283 8.70 8.05 21.32
CA LYS A 283 7.44 8.24 22.05
C LYS A 283 6.30 8.70 21.15
N GLU A 284 6.56 9.58 20.18
CA GLU A 284 5.59 9.98 19.15
C GLU A 284 5.10 8.73 18.37
N ALA A 285 6.01 7.84 17.97
CA ALA A 285 5.64 6.58 17.32
C ALA A 285 4.83 5.65 18.25
N GLU A 286 5.16 5.59 19.55
CA GLU A 286 4.38 4.85 20.55
C GLU A 286 2.95 5.40 20.68
N VAL A 287 2.79 6.73 20.75
CA VAL A 287 1.49 7.40 20.84
C VAL A 287 0.67 7.19 19.56
N GLU A 288 1.24 7.45 18.38
CA GLU A 288 0.53 7.26 17.10
C GLU A 288 0.05 5.82 16.92
N TYR A 289 0.86 4.85 17.33
CA TYR A 289 0.50 3.44 17.33
C TYR A 289 -0.70 3.18 18.26
N LEU A 290 -0.64 3.64 19.51
CA LEU A 290 -1.71 3.44 20.50
C LEU A 290 -3.02 4.12 20.08
N MET A 291 -2.95 5.32 19.52
CA MET A 291 -4.13 6.05 19.03
C MET A 291 -4.84 5.35 17.87
N GLN A 292 -4.12 4.51 17.12
CA GLN A 292 -4.67 3.67 16.07
C GLN A 292 -4.96 2.23 16.53
N ARG A 293 -4.56 1.87 17.75
CA ARG A 293 -4.60 0.49 18.27
C ARG A 293 -6.00 -0.07 18.46
N LEU A 294 -6.98 0.81 18.70
CA LEU A 294 -8.39 0.48 18.83
C LEU A 294 -9.23 0.91 17.63
N ARG A 295 -8.62 1.56 16.61
CA ARG A 295 -9.36 1.96 15.42
C ARG A 295 -9.73 0.70 14.64
N GLU A 296 -11.02 0.44 14.56
CA GLU A 296 -11.56 -0.42 13.51
C GLU A 296 -11.29 0.27 12.17
N GLY A 297 -10.84 -0.50 11.18
CA GLY A 297 -10.20 0.02 9.97
C GLY A 297 -10.96 1.15 9.28
N VAL A 298 -10.25 2.24 8.97
CA VAL A 298 -10.75 3.22 8.01
C VAL A 298 -10.74 2.55 6.64
N ILE A 299 -11.90 2.55 5.98
CA ILE A 299 -12.08 2.00 4.63
C ILE A 299 -12.23 3.17 3.67
N ALA A 300 -11.29 3.33 2.74
CA ALA A 300 -11.50 4.27 1.64
C ALA A 300 -12.42 3.65 0.59
N PHE A 301 -13.23 4.48 -0.05
CA PHE A 301 -13.97 4.06 -1.23
C PHE A 301 -13.94 5.20 -2.26
N HIS A 302 -13.95 4.81 -3.54
CA HIS A 302 -14.16 5.78 -4.61
C HIS A 302 -15.66 6.07 -4.70
N GLY A 303 -16.03 7.33 -4.86
CA GLY A 303 -17.44 7.70 -4.91
C GLY A 303 -17.79 8.75 -5.95
N THR A 304 -18.81 8.51 -6.78
CA THR A 304 -19.26 9.43 -7.83
C THR A 304 -20.09 10.58 -7.26
N ALA A 305 -19.81 11.79 -7.70
CA ALA A 305 -20.26 13.04 -7.10
C ALA A 305 -21.80 13.14 -7.02
N ASN A 306 -22.32 13.27 -5.80
CA ASN A 306 -23.57 13.96 -5.48
C ASN A 306 -23.57 14.30 -3.97
N GLY A 307 -23.04 15.48 -3.62
CA GLY A 307 -23.40 16.18 -2.38
C GLY A 307 -22.70 15.83 -1.06
N ILE A 308 -21.65 14.98 -1.04
CA ILE A 308 -20.81 14.80 0.16
C ILE A 308 -19.38 15.23 -0.18
N GLU A 309 -18.86 16.24 0.51
CA GLU A 309 -17.47 16.71 0.39
C GLU A 309 -16.46 15.59 0.67
N GLN A 310 -15.23 15.70 0.14
CA GLN A 310 -14.14 14.79 0.48
C GLN A 310 -13.95 14.77 2.01
N GLY A 311 -13.93 13.58 2.63
CA GLY A 311 -13.81 13.50 4.07
C GLY A 311 -14.29 12.19 4.68
N LEU A 312 -14.23 12.14 6.01
CA LEU A 312 -14.68 11.03 6.82
C LEU A 312 -16.21 11.04 6.88
N VAL A 313 -16.83 9.94 6.46
CA VAL A 313 -18.27 9.74 6.46
C VAL A 313 -18.60 8.57 7.38
N SER A 314 -19.57 8.77 8.28
CA SER A 314 -20.09 7.67 9.08
C SER A 314 -20.85 6.68 8.18
N ALA A 315 -20.67 5.37 8.38
CA ALA A 315 -21.41 4.33 7.66
C ALA A 315 -22.95 4.36 7.87
N ARG A 316 -23.48 5.31 8.66
CA ARG A 316 -24.91 5.50 8.94
C ARG A 316 -25.64 6.40 7.93
N PHE A 317 -24.95 7.04 6.98
CA PHE A 317 -25.60 7.92 6.00
C PHE A 317 -26.21 7.12 4.84
N ALA A 318 -27.41 7.47 4.39
CA ALA A 318 -27.94 6.97 3.12
C ALA A 318 -27.31 7.79 1.98
N SER A 319 -26.50 7.16 1.14
CA SER A 319 -25.89 7.80 -0.04
C SER A 319 -26.49 7.19 -1.31
N SER A 320 -26.68 8.00 -2.36
CA SER A 320 -27.00 7.52 -3.71
C SER A 320 -25.81 6.84 -4.40
N ASP A 321 -24.64 6.89 -3.77
CA ASP A 321 -23.41 6.26 -4.25
C ASP A 321 -23.42 4.76 -3.93
N GLN A 322 -23.51 3.96 -4.98
CA GLN A 322 -23.63 2.51 -4.85
C GLN A 322 -22.36 1.88 -4.26
N ALA A 323 -21.18 2.43 -4.53
CA ALA A 323 -19.94 1.96 -3.93
C ALA A 323 -19.93 2.19 -2.42
N PHE A 324 -20.42 3.36 -1.97
CA PHE A 324 -20.61 3.64 -0.56
C PHE A 324 -21.63 2.71 0.10
N ALA A 325 -22.79 2.51 -0.53
CA ALA A 325 -23.86 1.68 0.01
C ALA A 325 -23.41 0.22 0.17
N LEU A 326 -22.72 -0.33 -0.83
CA LEU A 326 -22.18 -1.68 -0.80
C LEU A 326 -21.07 -1.83 0.24
N THR A 327 -20.15 -0.86 0.33
CA THR A 327 -19.08 -0.85 1.33
C THR A 327 -19.65 -0.77 2.75
N SER A 328 -20.64 0.10 2.97
CA SER A 328 -21.32 0.27 4.26
C SER A 328 -22.11 -0.98 4.67
N LEU A 329 -22.78 -1.65 3.73
CA LEU A 329 -23.52 -2.89 4.03
C LEU A 329 -22.57 -4.03 4.43
N GLN A 330 -21.47 -4.19 3.69
CA GLN A 330 -20.53 -5.28 3.90
C GLN A 330 -19.68 -5.08 5.18
N TYR A 331 -19.18 -3.87 5.39
CA TYR A 331 -18.20 -3.60 6.44
C TYR A 331 -18.67 -2.63 7.54
N GLY A 332 -19.87 -2.06 7.41
CA GLY A 332 -20.46 -1.14 8.41
C GLY A 332 -21.47 -1.77 9.38
N ARG A 333 -21.91 -3.02 9.16
CA ARG A 333 -22.96 -3.67 9.99
C ARG A 333 -22.45 -4.55 11.14
N LYS A 334 -21.16 -4.78 11.30
CA LYS A 334 -20.62 -5.57 12.43
C LYS A 334 -20.28 -4.70 13.64
N GLY A 335 -21.28 -4.06 14.24
CA GLY A 335 -21.24 -3.60 15.64
C GLY A 335 -20.21 -2.52 16.04
N GLY A 336 -19.32 -2.09 15.15
CA GLY A 336 -18.38 -1.01 15.39
C GLY A 336 -18.49 0.11 14.37
N GLU A 337 -18.05 1.30 14.77
CA GLU A 337 -18.13 2.53 13.99
C GLU A 337 -17.02 2.55 12.92
N SER A 338 -17.14 1.72 11.88
CA SER A 338 -16.27 1.80 10.71
C SER A 338 -16.39 3.20 10.09
N SER A 339 -15.27 3.93 10.06
CA SER A 339 -15.22 5.25 9.44
C SER A 339 -14.87 5.09 7.95
N LEU A 340 -15.72 5.60 7.06
CA LEU A 340 -15.53 5.49 5.62
C LEU A 340 -14.88 6.77 5.09
N LEU A 341 -13.76 6.66 4.38
CA LEU A 341 -13.10 7.80 3.75
C LEU A 341 -13.50 7.88 2.28
N ARG A 342 -14.23 8.93 1.89
CA ARG A 342 -14.57 9.16 0.49
C ARG A 342 -13.39 9.79 -0.24
N LEU A 343 -12.99 9.20 -1.36
CA LEU A 343 -12.02 9.78 -2.29
C LEU A 343 -12.63 9.95 -3.68
N ALA A 344 -12.13 10.93 -4.42
CA ALA A 344 -12.70 11.33 -5.71
C ALA A 344 -12.31 10.35 -6.83
N GLU A 345 -11.01 10.01 -6.92
CA GLU A 345 -10.49 9.16 -7.97
C GLU A 345 -10.12 7.76 -7.45
N PRO A 346 -10.28 6.68 -8.25
CA PRO A 346 -9.77 5.36 -7.91
C PRO A 346 -8.26 5.36 -7.60
N ALA A 347 -7.49 6.23 -8.26
CA ALA A 347 -6.07 6.43 -8.01
C ALA A 347 -5.78 6.89 -6.57
N ASP A 348 -6.61 7.77 -6.01
CA ASP A 348 -6.47 8.25 -4.64
C ASP A 348 -6.74 7.12 -3.63
N VAL A 349 -7.72 6.26 -3.90
CA VAL A 349 -8.02 5.08 -3.08
C VAL A 349 -6.83 4.13 -3.04
N VAL A 350 -6.27 3.83 -4.21
CA VAL A 350 -5.06 3.00 -4.30
C VAL A 350 -3.89 3.66 -3.57
N ALA A 351 -3.67 4.96 -3.75
CA ALA A 351 -2.61 5.69 -3.05
C ALA A 351 -2.81 5.67 -1.52
N ALA A 352 -4.05 5.76 -1.04
CA ALA A 352 -4.38 5.66 0.38
C ALA A 352 -4.10 4.26 0.94
N VAL A 353 -4.39 3.19 0.18
CA VAL A 353 -4.06 1.81 0.57
C VAL A 353 -2.54 1.56 0.54
N MET A 354 -1.85 2.06 -0.49
CA MET A 354 -0.39 1.95 -0.66
C MET A 354 0.36 2.67 0.45
N SER A 355 -0.03 3.91 0.76
CA SER A 355 0.54 4.67 1.88
C SER A 355 0.11 4.14 3.23
N GLY A 356 -0.87 3.24 3.27
CA GLY A 356 -1.43 2.69 4.49
C GLY A 356 -2.38 3.64 5.23
N LYS A 357 -2.67 4.83 4.68
CA LYS A 357 -3.67 5.76 5.27
C LYS A 357 -5.01 5.08 5.54
N VAL A 358 -5.34 4.04 4.79
CA VAL A 358 -6.50 3.17 5.00
C VAL A 358 -6.11 1.69 4.98
N GLN A 359 -6.86 0.86 5.70
CA GLN A 359 -6.63 -0.59 5.74
C GLN A 359 -7.18 -1.30 4.51
N LEU A 360 -8.34 -0.83 4.04
CA LEU A 360 -9.04 -1.34 2.87
C LEU A 360 -9.40 -0.18 1.94
N GLY A 361 -9.29 -0.41 0.64
CA GLY A 361 -9.74 0.51 -0.39
C GLY A 361 -10.73 -0.18 -1.31
N VAL A 362 -11.90 0.42 -1.55
CA VAL A 362 -12.93 -0.13 -2.42
C VAL A 362 -12.97 0.66 -3.73
N ILE A 363 -12.77 -0.04 -4.85
CA ILE A 363 -12.86 0.54 -6.19
C ILE A 363 -13.95 -0.18 -7.00
N VAL A 364 -14.78 0.55 -7.74
CA VAL A 364 -15.71 -0.05 -8.70
C VAL A 364 -14.93 -0.41 -9.95
N VAL A 365 -15.06 -1.65 -10.39
CA VAL A 365 -14.44 -2.13 -11.62
C VAL A 365 -15.44 -2.41 -12.71
N GLU A 366 -16.71 -2.64 -12.37
CA GLU A 366 -17.78 -2.90 -13.34
C GLU A 366 -19.06 -2.23 -12.85
N HIS A 367 -19.80 -1.60 -13.76
CA HIS A 367 -21.06 -0.94 -13.46
C HIS A 367 -22.05 -1.12 -14.61
N GLY A 368 -23.26 -1.60 -14.31
CA GLY A 368 -24.34 -1.72 -15.28
C GLY A 368 -23.96 -2.59 -16.49
N ASP A 369 -24.30 -2.10 -17.68
CA ASP A 369 -24.06 -2.76 -18.96
C ASP A 369 -22.75 -2.26 -19.64
N SER A 370 -22.00 -1.37 -18.97
CA SER A 370 -20.74 -0.85 -19.54
C SER A 370 -19.59 -1.85 -19.48
N GLY A 371 -19.77 -2.97 -18.76
CA GLY A 371 -18.72 -3.95 -18.48
C GLY A 371 -17.62 -3.37 -17.60
N VAL A 372 -16.45 -4.02 -17.61
CA VAL A 372 -15.30 -3.61 -16.81
C VAL A 372 -14.72 -2.28 -17.31
N GLN A 373 -14.54 -1.33 -16.39
CA GLN A 373 -14.06 0.01 -16.64
C GLN A 373 -12.54 0.07 -16.84
N ALA A 374 -12.12 0.90 -17.80
CA ALA A 374 -10.72 1.04 -18.20
C ALA A 374 -9.78 1.52 -17.09
N ALA A 375 -10.13 2.66 -16.50
CA ALA A 375 -9.24 3.39 -15.59
C ALA A 375 -8.92 2.56 -14.33
N PRO A 376 -9.89 1.92 -13.64
CA PRO A 376 -9.59 1.07 -12.49
C PRO A 376 -8.69 -0.13 -12.84
N ILE A 377 -8.90 -0.78 -13.98
CA ILE A 377 -8.07 -1.93 -14.39
C ILE A 377 -6.65 -1.49 -14.77
N SER A 378 -6.52 -0.38 -15.50
CA SER A 378 -5.23 0.19 -15.85
C SER A 378 -4.42 0.56 -14.60
N LEU A 379 -5.09 1.13 -13.58
CA LEU A 379 -4.48 1.41 -12.28
C LEU A 379 -3.98 0.12 -11.60
N LEU A 380 -4.79 -0.94 -11.59
CA LEU A 380 -4.39 -2.23 -11.01
C LEU A 380 -3.17 -2.86 -11.70
N ARG A 381 -2.93 -2.57 -12.99
CA ARG A 381 -1.73 -3.01 -13.72
C ARG A 381 -0.45 -2.44 -13.09
N THR A 382 -0.47 -1.14 -12.77
CA THR A 382 0.69 -0.36 -12.31
C THR A 382 0.82 -0.31 -10.79
N CYS A 383 -0.21 -0.70 -10.04
CA CYS A 383 -0.15 -0.84 -8.57
C CYS A 383 1.08 -1.66 -8.12
N PRO A 384 1.69 -1.39 -6.97
CA PRO A 384 2.67 -2.30 -6.38
C PRO A 384 2.08 -3.70 -6.11
N THR A 385 2.89 -4.75 -6.10
CA THR A 385 2.41 -6.14 -5.88
C THR A 385 1.97 -6.41 -4.45
N HIS A 386 2.37 -5.57 -3.48
CA HIS A 386 1.93 -5.69 -2.09
C HIS A 386 0.46 -5.23 -1.92
N VAL A 387 -0.09 -4.46 -2.87
CA VAL A 387 -1.52 -4.16 -2.92
C VAL A 387 -2.22 -5.24 -3.73
N GLN A 388 -3.06 -6.02 -3.06
CA GLN A 388 -3.81 -7.10 -3.68
C GLN A 388 -5.30 -6.98 -3.39
N VAL A 389 -6.10 -7.60 -4.24
CA VAL A 389 -7.53 -7.78 -4.04
C VAL A 389 -7.74 -8.85 -2.99
N VAL A 390 -8.41 -8.50 -1.90
CA VAL A 390 -8.69 -9.38 -0.75
C VAL A 390 -10.14 -9.82 -0.68
N ASP A 391 -11.03 -9.11 -1.36
CA ASP A 391 -12.46 -9.44 -1.41
C ASP A 391 -13.09 -8.78 -2.65
N GLU A 392 -14.30 -9.20 -2.98
CA GLU A 392 -15.14 -8.55 -3.98
C GLU A 392 -16.53 -8.29 -3.40
N ILE A 393 -17.16 -7.21 -3.86
CA ILE A 393 -18.54 -6.88 -3.48
C ILE A 393 -19.36 -6.79 -4.76
N ILE A 394 -20.40 -7.61 -4.85
CA ILE A 394 -21.32 -7.60 -5.99
C ILE A 394 -22.67 -7.04 -5.53
N GLY A 395 -22.95 -5.82 -5.96
CA GLY A 395 -24.25 -5.17 -5.76
C GLY A 395 -25.21 -5.45 -6.90
N LYS A 396 -26.48 -5.65 -6.56
CA LYS A 396 -27.60 -5.64 -7.50
C LYS A 396 -28.56 -4.53 -7.13
N SER A 397 -28.85 -3.63 -8.07
CA SER A 397 -29.87 -2.61 -7.92
C SER A 397 -30.98 -2.85 -8.93
N ASN A 398 -32.17 -3.14 -8.43
CA ASN A 398 -33.35 -3.32 -9.25
C ASN A 398 -33.90 -1.96 -9.71
N PHE A 399 -34.46 -1.94 -10.91
CA PHE A 399 -35.10 -0.73 -11.44
C PHE A 399 -36.57 -0.63 -11.01
N GLN A 400 -37.05 0.61 -10.92
CA GLN A 400 -38.44 0.96 -10.69
C GLN A 400 -38.83 2.14 -11.56
N LEU A 401 -40.09 2.17 -11.97
CA LEU A 401 -40.65 3.31 -12.69
C LEU A 401 -41.30 4.27 -11.69
N VAL A 402 -40.89 5.53 -11.73
CA VAL A 402 -41.36 6.57 -10.81
C VAL A 402 -41.96 7.75 -11.57
N SER A 403 -42.98 8.40 -10.99
CA SER A 403 -43.60 9.60 -11.57
C SER A 403 -44.44 10.35 -10.52
N SER A 404 -44.80 11.60 -10.82
CA SER A 404 -45.82 12.36 -10.11
C SER A 404 -47.25 12.07 -10.58
N THR A 405 -47.40 11.38 -11.73
CA THR A 405 -48.71 11.05 -12.32
C THR A 405 -49.08 9.59 -12.12
N SER A 406 -50.30 9.21 -12.48
CA SER A 406 -50.72 7.80 -12.48
C SER A 406 -50.15 7.04 -13.67
N LEU A 407 -49.99 5.72 -13.53
CA LEU A 407 -49.49 4.85 -14.58
C LEU A 407 -50.28 4.96 -15.90
N GLN A 408 -51.60 5.19 -15.83
CA GLN A 408 -52.46 5.32 -17.01
C GLN A 408 -52.22 6.62 -17.80
N SER A 409 -51.58 7.61 -17.19
CA SER A 409 -51.31 8.93 -17.77
C SER A 409 -49.91 9.02 -18.37
N VAL A 410 -49.09 7.99 -18.23
CA VAL A 410 -47.71 7.95 -18.73
C VAL A 410 -47.70 7.76 -20.24
N THR A 411 -47.13 8.72 -20.97
CA THR A 411 -46.93 8.67 -22.43
C THR A 411 -45.47 8.64 -22.84
N LYS A 412 -44.58 9.07 -21.94
CA LYS A 412 -43.13 9.18 -22.17
C LYS A 412 -42.36 8.57 -21.01
N VAL A 413 -41.32 7.81 -21.30
CA VAL A 413 -40.38 7.29 -20.30
C VAL A 413 -39.00 7.86 -20.55
N ARG A 414 -38.35 8.38 -19.52
CA ARG A 414 -36.97 8.88 -19.58
C ARG A 414 -36.09 8.13 -18.58
N GLY A 415 -34.83 7.94 -18.92
CA GLY A 415 -33.87 7.34 -18.01
C GLY A 415 -32.45 7.53 -18.49
N ARG A 416 -31.49 7.19 -17.63
CA ARG A 416 -30.09 7.09 -18.03
C ARG A 416 -29.96 6.05 -19.15
N ARG A 417 -29.13 6.33 -20.16
CA ARG A 417 -28.91 5.46 -21.33
C ARG A 417 -28.85 3.97 -20.99
N GLU A 418 -28.02 3.57 -20.04
CA GLU A 418 -27.86 2.15 -19.64
C GLU A 418 -29.14 1.56 -19.06
N ALA A 419 -29.79 2.27 -18.13
CA ALA A 419 -31.04 1.82 -17.53
C ALA A 419 -32.16 1.68 -18.57
N VAL A 420 -32.23 2.62 -19.53
CA VAL A 420 -33.17 2.55 -20.65
C VAL A 420 -32.88 1.34 -21.53
N ARG A 421 -31.63 1.07 -21.89
CA ARG A 421 -31.25 -0.07 -22.72
C ARG A 421 -31.65 -1.40 -22.08
N LEU A 422 -31.37 -1.57 -20.79
CA LEU A 422 -31.74 -2.76 -20.01
C LEU A 422 -33.28 -2.92 -19.93
N CYS A 423 -34.01 -1.82 -19.74
CA CYS A 423 -35.45 -1.86 -19.53
C CYS A 423 -36.29 -1.78 -20.82
N ALA A 424 -35.74 -1.36 -21.97
CA ALA A 424 -36.51 -0.98 -23.16
C ALA A 424 -37.48 -2.07 -23.64
N THR A 425 -37.00 -3.31 -23.77
CA THR A 425 -37.83 -4.45 -24.21
C THR A 425 -38.93 -4.78 -23.21
N TRP A 426 -38.68 -4.58 -21.92
CA TRP A 426 -39.66 -4.81 -20.87
C TRP A 426 -40.71 -3.69 -20.84
N LEU A 427 -40.27 -2.43 -20.94
CA LEU A 427 -41.13 -1.26 -21.00
C LEU A 427 -42.08 -1.32 -22.20
N ARG A 428 -41.58 -1.65 -23.40
CA ARG A 428 -42.42 -1.79 -24.61
C ARG A 428 -43.48 -2.88 -24.47
N ARG A 429 -43.19 -3.98 -23.74
CA ARG A 429 -44.15 -5.07 -23.50
C ARG A 429 -45.21 -4.70 -22.45
N LYS A 430 -44.80 -4.01 -21.38
CA LYS A 430 -45.69 -3.69 -20.25
C LYS A 430 -46.50 -2.42 -20.47
N LEU A 431 -45.95 -1.44 -21.17
CA LEU A 431 -46.54 -0.13 -21.36
C LEU A 431 -46.87 0.08 -22.85
N ALA A 432 -47.91 -0.58 -23.33
CA ALA A 432 -48.37 -0.48 -24.73
C ALA A 432 -48.76 0.95 -25.18
N ARG A 433 -48.92 1.89 -24.23
CA ARG A 433 -49.30 3.29 -24.47
C ARG A 433 -48.11 4.26 -24.48
N VAL A 434 -46.90 3.81 -24.12
CA VAL A 434 -45.71 4.67 -24.13
C VAL A 434 -45.26 4.85 -25.58
N VAL A 435 -45.27 6.10 -26.03
CA VAL A 435 -44.96 6.49 -27.41
C VAL A 435 -43.49 6.84 -27.55
N ASP A 436 -42.86 7.29 -26.46
CA ASP A 436 -41.49 7.79 -26.47
C ASP A 436 -40.68 7.23 -25.29
N ILE A 437 -39.52 6.65 -25.59
CA ILE A 437 -38.53 6.19 -24.61
C ILE A 437 -37.23 6.94 -24.90
N GLU A 438 -36.90 7.89 -24.05
CA GLU A 438 -35.76 8.78 -24.25
C GLU A 438 -34.57 8.36 -23.40
N GLU A 439 -33.43 8.13 -24.05
CA GLU A 439 -32.13 7.99 -23.41
C GLU A 439 -31.60 9.37 -23.04
N VAL A 440 -31.19 9.55 -21.79
CA VAL A 440 -30.52 10.76 -21.32
C VAL A 440 -29.06 10.45 -21.02
N ASP A 441 -28.16 11.23 -21.60
CA ASP A 441 -26.75 11.23 -21.25
C ASP A 441 -26.53 12.04 -19.98
N LEU A 442 -26.25 11.33 -18.90
CA LEU A 442 -25.81 11.92 -17.64
C LEU A 442 -24.46 11.30 -17.31
N ALA A 443 -23.44 12.15 -17.14
CA ALA A 443 -22.16 11.71 -16.61
C ALA A 443 -22.40 11.16 -15.19
N HIS A 444 -22.06 9.89 -15.00
CA HIS A 444 -22.04 9.13 -13.73
C HIS A 444 -22.80 9.78 -12.55
N GLY A 445 -24.10 9.55 -12.48
CA GLY A 445 -24.95 10.04 -11.39
C GLY A 445 -26.43 9.70 -11.60
N GLN A 446 -27.17 9.62 -10.49
CA GLN A 446 -28.63 9.48 -10.57
C GLN A 446 -29.25 10.78 -11.12
N PRO A 447 -30.27 10.68 -11.98
CA PRO A 447 -30.83 11.87 -12.59
C PRO A 447 -31.47 12.82 -11.57
N PRO A 448 -31.29 14.15 -11.70
CA PRO A 448 -31.90 15.14 -10.80
C PRO A 448 -33.43 15.09 -10.74
N TRP A 449 -34.09 14.38 -11.67
CA TRP A 449 -35.55 14.35 -11.71
C TRP A 449 -36.19 13.39 -10.70
N ALA A 450 -35.44 12.45 -10.12
CA ALA A 450 -35.95 11.64 -9.01
C ALA A 450 -35.94 12.40 -7.67
N THR A 451 -35.06 13.38 -7.53
CA THR A 451 -34.73 14.07 -6.27
C THR A 451 -35.03 15.58 -6.26
N THR A 452 -35.04 16.27 -7.41
CA THR A 452 -35.03 17.75 -7.50
C THR A 452 -36.15 18.35 -8.37
N LEU A 453 -36.72 17.63 -9.34
CA LEU A 453 -37.77 18.20 -10.21
C LEU A 453 -39.17 18.04 -9.63
N GLY A 454 -39.50 18.94 -8.71
CA GLY A 454 -40.86 19.38 -8.51
C GLY A 454 -41.28 20.37 -9.60
N ARG A 455 -42.30 20.00 -10.39
CA ARG A 455 -43.32 20.86 -11.02
C ARG A 455 -43.15 21.45 -12.42
N THR A 456 -42.00 21.39 -13.09
CA THR A 456 -41.91 22.01 -14.44
C THR A 456 -41.31 21.05 -15.47
N GLU A 457 -42.15 20.21 -16.08
CA GLU A 457 -42.34 20.18 -17.55
C GLU A 457 -43.18 19.01 -18.07
N HIS A 458 -43.45 17.91 -17.35
CA HIS A 458 -44.21 16.82 -17.96
C HIS A 458 -45.15 16.06 -17.01
N ALA A 459 -46.44 16.42 -17.02
CA ALA A 459 -47.50 15.71 -16.30
C ALA A 459 -47.74 14.25 -16.75
N THR A 460 -47.07 13.81 -17.83
CA THR A 460 -47.23 12.49 -18.46
C THR A 460 -45.91 11.72 -18.60
N THR A 461 -44.84 12.18 -17.96
CA THR A 461 -43.53 11.50 -18.03
C THR A 461 -43.30 10.64 -16.79
N ALA A 462 -42.88 9.41 -17.02
CA ALA A 462 -42.35 8.54 -15.98
C ALA A 462 -40.86 8.31 -16.22
N TYR A 463 -40.18 7.79 -15.21
CA TYR A 463 -38.74 7.66 -15.30
C TYR A 463 -38.16 6.50 -14.52
N ILE A 464 -37.02 6.01 -15.01
CA ILE A 464 -36.38 4.77 -14.54
C ILE A 464 -35.38 5.12 -13.44
N ALA A 465 -35.68 4.74 -12.20
CA ALA A 465 -34.82 4.93 -11.03
C ALA A 465 -34.44 3.57 -10.43
N THR A 466 -33.40 3.51 -9.61
CA THR A 466 -33.12 2.31 -8.80
C THR A 466 -33.99 2.30 -7.54
N GLN A 467 -34.24 1.12 -6.97
CA GLN A 467 -35.05 0.99 -5.74
C GLN A 467 -34.48 1.77 -4.55
N ASP A 468 -33.15 1.89 -4.48
CA ASP A 468 -32.45 2.61 -3.42
C ASP A 468 -32.46 4.14 -3.61
N THR A 469 -33.06 4.64 -4.70
CA THR A 469 -33.11 6.07 -4.99
C THR A 469 -34.10 6.78 -4.06
N PRO A 470 -33.67 7.79 -3.28
CA PRO A 470 -34.60 8.61 -2.50
C PRO A 470 -35.52 9.41 -3.42
N LEU A 471 -36.82 9.37 -3.16
CA LEU A 471 -37.83 10.03 -3.99
C LEU A 471 -38.19 11.41 -3.45
N ALA A 472 -38.26 12.40 -4.34
CA ALA A 472 -38.74 13.73 -4.01
C ALA A 472 -40.22 13.71 -3.56
N PRO A 473 -40.64 14.67 -2.70
CA PRO A 473 -42.05 14.80 -2.33
C PRO A 473 -42.96 14.92 -3.55
N GLY A 474 -43.96 14.04 -3.63
CA GLY A 474 -44.92 14.00 -4.74
C GLY A 474 -44.54 13.10 -5.92
N ILE A 475 -43.37 12.44 -5.87
CA ILE A 475 -42.99 11.36 -6.78
C ILE A 475 -43.31 10.02 -6.11
N ASN A 476 -44.06 9.17 -6.81
CA ASN A 476 -44.43 7.84 -6.34
C ASN A 476 -43.80 6.76 -7.21
N VAL A 477 -43.55 5.61 -6.61
CA VAL A 477 -43.26 4.38 -7.35
C VAL A 477 -44.55 3.94 -8.05
N LEU A 478 -44.52 3.89 -9.38
CA LEU A 478 -45.64 3.40 -10.17
C LEU A 478 -45.66 1.87 -10.20
N LEU A 479 -44.48 1.28 -10.39
CA LEU A 479 -44.29 -0.16 -10.49
C LEU A 479 -42.79 -0.55 -10.49
N PRO A 480 -42.44 -1.72 -9.93
CA PRO A 480 -41.11 -2.29 -10.08
C PRO A 480 -40.89 -2.85 -11.50
N VAL A 481 -39.67 -2.74 -12.00
CA VAL A 481 -39.22 -3.48 -13.19
C VAL A 481 -38.88 -4.92 -12.77
N SER A 482 -38.93 -5.88 -13.70
CA SER A 482 -38.59 -7.29 -13.43
C SER A 482 -37.28 -7.45 -12.65
N ASP A 483 -37.24 -8.32 -11.64
CA ASP A 483 -36.05 -8.61 -10.84
C ASP A 483 -34.89 -9.20 -11.68
N GLU A 484 -35.20 -9.78 -12.84
CA GLU A 484 -34.20 -10.25 -13.81
C GLU A 484 -33.45 -9.09 -14.48
N ILE A 485 -34.04 -7.89 -14.51
CA ILE A 485 -33.48 -6.67 -15.11
C ILE A 485 -32.96 -5.79 -13.98
N CYS A 486 -31.70 -5.98 -13.65
CA CYS A 486 -31.01 -5.24 -12.61
C CYS A 486 -29.71 -4.64 -13.14
N GLU A 487 -29.32 -3.53 -12.52
CA GLU A 487 -27.97 -3.01 -12.62
C GLU A 487 -27.05 -3.79 -11.67
N ARG A 488 -25.92 -4.26 -12.18
CA ARG A 488 -24.90 -4.93 -11.39
C ARG A 488 -23.70 -4.01 -11.22
N THR A 489 -23.20 -3.94 -10.01
CA THR A 489 -21.99 -3.18 -9.71
C THR A 489 -21.02 -4.09 -9.00
N ARG A 490 -19.82 -4.20 -9.56
CA ARG A 490 -18.75 -4.99 -8.99
C ARG A 490 -17.69 -4.07 -8.44
N CYS A 491 -17.40 -4.24 -7.15
CA CYS A 491 -16.32 -3.57 -6.48
C CYS A 491 -15.22 -4.58 -6.13
N LEU A 492 -13.97 -4.16 -6.23
CA LEU A 492 -12.82 -4.89 -5.70
C LEU A 492 -12.36 -4.22 -4.41
N VAL A 493 -12.05 -5.03 -3.41
CA VAL A 493 -11.52 -4.58 -2.12
C VAL A 493 -10.03 -4.81 -2.10
N LEU A 494 -9.27 -3.73 -1.99
CA LEU A 494 -7.82 -3.71 -2.01
C LEU A 494 -7.24 -3.62 -0.61
N SER A 495 -6.14 -4.32 -0.37
CA SER A 495 -5.34 -4.17 0.84
C SER A 495 -3.86 -4.29 0.54
N SER A 496 -3.03 -3.53 1.27
CA SER A 496 -1.57 -3.63 1.25
C SER A 496 -1.02 -4.77 2.12
N ARG A 497 -1.89 -5.54 2.79
CA ARG A 497 -1.54 -6.61 3.76
C ARG A 497 -2.10 -7.99 3.41
N ALA A 498 -2.47 -8.21 2.16
CA ALA A 498 -3.18 -9.40 1.68
C ALA A 498 -2.41 -10.74 1.74
N GLY A 499 -1.13 -10.73 2.13
CA GLY A 499 -0.28 -11.94 2.19
C GLY A 499 -0.75 -13.02 3.18
N ASP A 500 -1.74 -12.72 4.02
CA ASP A 500 -2.23 -13.56 5.12
C ASP A 500 -3.38 -14.52 4.75
N THR A 501 -3.90 -14.51 3.51
CA THR A 501 -5.02 -15.42 3.14
C THR A 501 -4.51 -16.86 2.95
N PRO A 502 -4.95 -17.84 3.76
CA PRO A 502 -4.53 -19.22 3.60
C PRO A 502 -5.02 -19.80 2.26
N PRO A 503 -4.25 -20.68 1.59
CA PRO A 503 -4.72 -21.38 0.38
C PRO A 503 -6.01 -22.18 0.63
N ALA A 504 -6.19 -22.68 1.86
CA ALA A 504 -7.34 -23.49 2.23
C ALA A 504 -8.62 -22.65 2.26
N GLY A 505 -9.52 -22.92 1.32
CA GLY A 505 -10.84 -22.29 1.22
C GLY A 505 -10.97 -21.19 0.17
N CYS A 506 -9.87 -20.79 -0.49
CA CYS A 506 -9.89 -19.79 -1.56
C CYS A 506 -10.52 -20.35 -2.84
N GLU A 507 -11.51 -19.64 -3.39
CA GLU A 507 -12.29 -20.11 -4.54
C GLU A 507 -11.92 -19.40 -5.85
N LYS A 508 -11.27 -18.23 -5.76
CA LYS A 508 -11.08 -17.33 -6.91
C LYS A 508 -9.69 -16.68 -6.93
N THR A 509 -9.12 -16.58 -8.13
CA THR A 509 -7.92 -15.77 -8.42
C THR A 509 -8.23 -14.79 -9.54
N LEU A 510 -7.92 -13.51 -9.30
CA LEU A 510 -7.98 -12.45 -10.31
C LEU A 510 -6.62 -12.28 -10.98
N LEU A 511 -6.62 -12.26 -12.31
CA LEU A 511 -5.42 -12.18 -13.14
C LEU A 511 -5.58 -11.05 -14.16
N LEU A 512 -4.51 -10.28 -14.37
CA LEU A 512 -4.38 -9.34 -15.46
C LEU A 512 -3.15 -9.73 -16.29
N PHE A 513 -3.30 -9.93 -17.60
CA PHE A 513 -2.15 -10.22 -18.48
C PHE A 513 -2.21 -9.42 -19.78
N GLY A 514 -1.04 -9.19 -20.37
CA GLY A 514 -0.88 -8.43 -21.60
C GLY A 514 -0.43 -9.29 -22.77
N LEU A 515 -1.07 -9.11 -23.92
CA LEU A 515 -0.69 -9.74 -25.19
C LEU A 515 -0.41 -8.72 -26.28
N SER A 516 0.60 -9.01 -27.11
CA SER A 516 0.78 -8.30 -28.38
C SER A 516 -0.27 -8.76 -29.40
N ASP A 517 -0.74 -7.83 -30.22
CA ASP A 517 -1.70 -8.14 -31.27
C ASP A 517 -1.14 -9.15 -32.27
N GLY A 518 -1.96 -10.13 -32.64
CA GLY A 518 -1.55 -11.26 -33.47
C GLY A 518 -2.58 -12.39 -33.51
N ALA A 519 -2.69 -13.02 -34.67
CA ALA A 519 -3.60 -14.14 -34.86
C ALA A 519 -3.26 -15.29 -33.89
N GLY A 520 -4.25 -15.69 -33.10
CA GLY A 520 -4.12 -16.79 -32.14
C GLY A 520 -3.39 -16.44 -30.84
N SER A 521 -3.00 -15.18 -30.59
CA SER A 521 -2.32 -14.79 -29.34
C SER A 521 -3.15 -15.16 -28.10
N LEU A 522 -4.45 -14.83 -28.09
CA LEU A 522 -5.33 -15.21 -26.97
C LEU A 522 -5.57 -16.72 -26.90
N ALA A 523 -5.69 -17.40 -28.04
CA ALA A 523 -5.90 -18.84 -28.07
C ALA A 523 -4.74 -19.61 -27.42
N LYS A 524 -3.49 -19.12 -27.58
CA LYS A 524 -2.32 -19.68 -26.89
C LYS A 524 -2.49 -19.64 -25.37
N VAL A 525 -2.92 -18.50 -24.83
CA VAL A 525 -3.19 -18.35 -23.38
C VAL A 525 -4.30 -19.27 -22.90
N LEU A 526 -5.42 -19.33 -23.62
CA LEU A 526 -6.55 -20.21 -23.25
C LEU A 526 -6.15 -21.71 -23.27
N ASN A 527 -5.26 -22.09 -24.19
CA ASN A 527 -4.72 -23.45 -24.25
C ASN A 527 -3.83 -23.77 -23.04
N VAL A 528 -3.12 -22.79 -22.46
CA VAL A 528 -2.34 -22.98 -21.22
C VAL A 528 -3.28 -23.34 -20.07
N PHE A 529 -4.38 -22.60 -19.88
CA PHE A 529 -5.35 -22.91 -18.83
C PHE A 529 -5.94 -24.31 -19.00
N THR A 530 -6.30 -24.66 -20.24
CA THR A 530 -6.84 -25.99 -20.57
C THR A 530 -5.83 -27.10 -20.27
N HIS A 531 -4.55 -26.90 -20.64
CA HIS A 531 -3.48 -27.88 -20.43
C HIS A 531 -3.25 -28.20 -18.95
N HIS A 532 -3.33 -27.19 -18.09
CA HIS A 532 -3.16 -27.35 -16.64
C HIS A 532 -4.47 -27.63 -15.88
N GLY A 533 -5.61 -27.76 -16.57
CA GLY A 533 -6.91 -28.00 -15.94
C GLY A 533 -7.39 -26.83 -15.07
N VAL A 534 -6.97 -25.60 -15.39
CA VAL A 534 -7.41 -24.37 -14.71
C VAL A 534 -8.69 -23.89 -15.37
N ASN A 535 -9.77 -23.78 -14.58
CA ASN A 535 -11.05 -23.28 -15.09
C ASN A 535 -11.08 -21.75 -15.09
N LEU A 536 -11.42 -21.15 -16.23
CA LEU A 536 -11.59 -19.72 -16.40
C LEU A 536 -13.09 -19.39 -16.34
N THR A 537 -13.49 -18.53 -15.39
CA THR A 537 -14.91 -18.19 -15.17
C THR A 537 -15.29 -16.86 -15.80
N TYR A 538 -14.31 -15.99 -16.07
CA TYR A 538 -14.53 -14.69 -16.70
C TYR A 538 -13.30 -14.24 -17.48
N ILE A 539 -13.52 -13.61 -18.63
CA ILE A 539 -12.48 -12.93 -19.40
C ILE A 539 -13.07 -11.70 -20.09
N GLN A 540 -12.40 -10.57 -19.95
CA GLN A 540 -12.70 -9.38 -20.73
C GLN A 540 -11.42 -8.76 -21.27
N SER A 541 -11.42 -8.45 -22.58
CA SER A 541 -10.36 -7.67 -23.20
C SER A 541 -10.53 -6.19 -22.89
N HIS A 542 -9.40 -5.52 -22.74
CA HIS A 542 -9.33 -4.12 -22.44
C HIS A 542 -8.22 -3.45 -23.28
N ALA A 543 -8.49 -2.25 -23.78
CA ALA A 543 -7.51 -1.50 -24.57
C ALA A 543 -6.33 -1.08 -23.67
N ASP A 544 -5.11 -1.27 -24.12
CA ASP A 544 -3.96 -0.71 -23.42
C ASP A 544 -3.85 0.79 -23.74
N LEU A 545 -4.05 1.64 -22.74
CA LEU A 545 -4.02 3.10 -22.91
C LEU A 545 -2.62 3.61 -23.31
N GLU A 546 -1.57 2.81 -23.05
CA GLU A 546 -0.18 3.15 -23.35
C GLU A 546 0.29 2.67 -24.73
N SER A 547 -0.36 1.65 -25.31
CA SER A 547 0.09 1.06 -26.58
C SER A 547 -1.08 0.49 -27.39
N PRO A 548 -1.34 1.00 -28.60
CA PRO A 548 -2.45 0.51 -29.44
C PRO A 548 -2.22 -0.89 -30.02
N SER A 549 -1.00 -1.43 -29.99
CA SER A 549 -0.67 -2.79 -30.46
C SER A 549 -0.76 -3.85 -29.37
N HIS A 550 -1.11 -3.46 -28.14
CA HIS A 550 -1.21 -4.34 -26.99
C HIS A 550 -2.64 -4.39 -26.46
N TYR A 551 -3.01 -5.56 -25.94
CA TYR A 551 -4.30 -5.77 -25.28
C TYR A 551 -4.08 -6.32 -23.88
N ASN A 552 -4.80 -5.74 -22.93
CA ASN A 552 -4.86 -6.22 -21.55
C ASN A 552 -6.08 -7.11 -21.38
N PHE A 553 -5.95 -8.21 -20.64
CA PHE A 553 -7.04 -9.13 -20.37
C PHE A 553 -7.22 -9.28 -18.87
N PHE A 554 -8.41 -8.90 -18.38
CA PHE A 554 -8.83 -9.12 -17.01
C PHE A 554 -9.56 -10.46 -16.93
N CYS A 555 -9.10 -11.34 -16.05
CA CYS A 555 -9.55 -12.72 -15.96
C CYS A 555 -9.86 -13.14 -14.53
N GLU A 556 -10.85 -14.02 -14.43
CA GLU A 556 -11.16 -14.77 -13.21
C GLU A 556 -10.88 -16.24 -13.44
N LEU A 557 -10.10 -16.81 -12.53
CA LEU A 557 -9.73 -18.21 -12.53
C LEU A 557 -10.26 -18.85 -11.25
N GLN A 558 -10.74 -20.09 -11.36
CA GLN A 558 -11.18 -20.87 -10.22
C GLN A 558 -9.98 -21.48 -9.49
N GLY A 559 -9.93 -21.30 -8.18
CA GLY A 559 -8.84 -21.78 -7.32
C GLY A 559 -7.84 -20.70 -6.91
N HIS A 560 -6.82 -21.10 -6.17
CA HIS A 560 -5.83 -20.22 -5.56
C HIS A 560 -4.53 -20.17 -6.38
N ALA A 561 -3.85 -19.02 -6.43
CA ALA A 561 -2.60 -18.86 -7.20
C ALA A 561 -1.46 -19.80 -6.78
N ARG A 562 -1.50 -20.30 -5.54
CA ARG A 562 -0.52 -21.27 -5.00
C ARG A 562 -0.90 -22.74 -5.25
N ASP A 563 -2.06 -23.03 -5.85
CA ASP A 563 -2.42 -24.40 -6.21
C ASP A 563 -1.47 -24.94 -7.28
N THR A 564 -1.11 -26.22 -7.21
CA THR A 564 -0.07 -26.80 -8.08
C THR A 564 -0.35 -26.58 -9.57
N SER A 565 -1.58 -26.81 -10.03
CA SER A 565 -1.99 -26.60 -11.42
C SER A 565 -2.00 -25.12 -11.81
N MET A 566 -2.50 -24.26 -10.91
CA MET A 566 -2.56 -22.81 -11.12
C MET A 566 -1.16 -22.21 -11.22
N ALA A 567 -0.26 -22.56 -10.30
CA ALA A 567 1.11 -22.08 -10.27
C ALA A 567 1.88 -22.50 -11.55
N ALA A 568 1.68 -23.74 -12.01
CA ALA A 568 2.27 -24.22 -13.26
C ALA A 568 1.72 -23.46 -14.50
N ALA A 569 0.41 -23.20 -14.54
CA ALA A 569 -0.21 -22.39 -15.59
C ALA A 569 0.35 -20.96 -15.59
N LEU A 570 0.41 -20.32 -14.42
CA LEU A 570 0.92 -18.95 -14.26
C LEU A 570 2.38 -18.83 -14.70
N GLU A 571 3.21 -19.84 -14.44
CA GLU A 571 4.60 -19.85 -14.90
C GLU A 571 4.69 -19.94 -16.43
N GLN A 572 3.93 -20.85 -17.05
CA GLN A 572 3.89 -20.96 -18.51
C GLN A 572 3.33 -19.70 -19.20
N LEU A 573 2.40 -18.99 -18.55
CA LEU A 573 1.87 -17.74 -19.09
C LEU A 573 2.93 -16.64 -19.19
N LYS A 574 3.92 -16.61 -18.30
CA LYS A 574 5.02 -15.62 -18.34
C LYS A 574 5.88 -15.75 -19.60
N GLU A 575 5.92 -16.91 -20.22
CA GLU A 575 6.62 -17.13 -21.50
C GLU A 575 5.81 -16.63 -22.71
N THR A 576 4.48 -16.56 -22.56
CA THR A 576 3.55 -16.23 -23.66
C THR A 576 3.13 -14.76 -23.65
N CYS A 577 3.00 -14.18 -22.45
CA CYS A 577 2.50 -12.83 -22.24
C CYS A 577 3.65 -11.86 -21.96
N PHE A 578 3.54 -10.60 -22.42
CA PHE A 578 4.57 -9.61 -22.10
C PHE A 578 4.49 -9.12 -20.63
N PHE A 579 3.34 -9.30 -19.98
CA PHE A 579 3.24 -9.33 -18.51
C PHE A 579 2.13 -10.27 -18.06
N VAL A 580 2.28 -10.77 -16.83
CA VAL A 580 1.26 -11.51 -16.09
C VAL A 580 1.26 -10.97 -14.67
N ARG A 581 0.09 -10.53 -14.19
CA ARG A 581 -0.09 -9.94 -12.87
C ARG A 581 -1.24 -10.62 -12.14
N ILE A 582 -0.92 -11.26 -11.03
CA ILE A 582 -1.92 -11.76 -10.08
C ILE A 582 -2.41 -10.56 -9.27
N LEU A 583 -3.70 -10.26 -9.36
CA LEU A 583 -4.32 -9.16 -8.63
C LEU A 583 -4.68 -9.57 -7.20
N GLY A 584 -5.01 -10.84 -6.99
CA GLY A 584 -5.29 -11.40 -5.66
C GLY A 584 -5.96 -12.76 -5.77
N SER A 585 -5.83 -13.57 -4.71
CA SER A 585 -6.55 -14.82 -4.53
C SER A 585 -7.34 -14.76 -3.23
N PHE A 586 -8.64 -14.96 -3.28
CA PHE A 586 -9.53 -14.76 -2.14
C PHE A 586 -10.78 -15.64 -2.21
N CYS A 587 -11.47 -15.75 -1.07
CA CYS A 587 -12.81 -16.32 -1.00
C CYS A 587 -13.81 -15.18 -1.10
N PRO A 588 -14.65 -15.12 -2.14
CA PRO A 588 -15.71 -14.12 -2.18
C PRO A 588 -16.59 -14.25 -0.93
N SER A 589 -16.92 -13.12 -0.32
CA SER A 589 -17.92 -13.09 0.74
C SER A 589 -19.25 -13.71 0.26
N LYS A 590 -19.77 -14.72 0.97
CA LYS A 590 -21.08 -15.31 0.65
C LYS A 590 -22.17 -14.24 0.87
N HIS A 591 -22.82 -13.82 -0.21
CA HIS A 591 -23.94 -12.88 -0.21
C HIS A 591 -25.28 -13.55 0.12
#